data_AF-R1G3K7-F1
#
_entry.id   AF-R1G3K7-F1
#
_cell.length_a   1.000
_cell.length_b   1.000
_cell.length_c   1.000
_cell.angle_alpha   90.00
_cell.angle_beta   90.00
_cell.angle_gamma   90.00
#
_symmetry.space_group_name_H-M   'P 1'
#
loop_
_entity.id
_entity.type
_entity.pdbx_description
1 polymer ?
#
loop_
_entity_poly.entity_id
_entity_poly.type
_entity_poly.pdbx_seq_one_letter_code
_entity_poly.pdbx_strand_id
1 'polypeptide(L)'
;MTAAFPPDPKPRPLLTRPAFTGLAGLLTGALLVGVPWLVTSRSGAEPDGRPLAAPAALGELGRTEDAVAKIDNVRGQAQIARVGKADRETGARVSAAYGGAAAVVQEYRDDRLLRGLQLTAVRAASPELIATYEDPQALGVAKPGTELVRVGAVQCLVHNDPAAPGSAPDPELSFVTNCQRTGPGLTVAVRSLGADGNRDPAKIASLLDQAWDTLSR
;
A
#
# COMPACT_ATOMS: atom_id res chain seq x y z
N MET A 1 -48.24 67.86 -61.02
CA MET A 1 -48.03 67.54 -59.60
C MET A 1 -47.46 66.14 -59.52
N THR A 2 -46.17 66.02 -59.25
CA THR A 2 -45.46 64.74 -59.16
C THR A 2 -44.54 64.85 -57.95
N ALA A 3 -44.96 64.22 -56.84
CA ALA A 3 -44.19 64.15 -55.61
C ALA A 3 -43.20 62.99 -55.71
N ALA A 4 -41.92 63.29 -55.47
CA ALA A 4 -40.83 62.32 -55.45
C ALA A 4 -40.78 61.60 -54.10
N PHE A 5 -40.74 60.27 -54.13
CA PHE A 5 -40.51 59.42 -52.96
C PHE A 5 -39.01 59.31 -52.64
N PRO A 6 -38.61 59.27 -51.36
CA PRO A 6 -37.21 59.10 -50.95
C PRO A 6 -36.73 57.64 -51.08
N PRO A 7 -35.41 57.41 -51.17
CA PRO A 7 -34.83 56.08 -51.43
C PRO A 7 -34.85 55.15 -50.21
N ASP A 8 -34.96 53.84 -50.49
CA ASP A 8 -34.96 52.74 -49.51
C ASP A 8 -33.68 52.64 -48.66
N PRO A 9 -33.79 52.27 -47.37
CA PRO A 9 -32.63 51.99 -46.52
C PRO A 9 -32.04 50.60 -46.80
N LYS A 10 -30.71 50.54 -46.99
CA LYS A 10 -29.96 49.28 -47.13
C LYS A 10 -29.95 48.47 -45.81
N PRO A 11 -30.18 47.15 -45.84
CA PRO A 11 -30.08 46.31 -44.64
C PRO A 11 -28.61 46.14 -44.22
N ARG A 12 -28.36 46.24 -42.90
CA ARG A 12 -27.05 45.97 -42.29
C ARG A 12 -26.93 44.49 -41.87
N PRO A 13 -25.74 43.87 -42.01
CA PRO A 13 -25.55 42.44 -41.73
C PRO A 13 -25.58 42.13 -40.22
N LEU A 14 -26.26 41.03 -39.88
CA LEU A 14 -26.55 40.48 -38.55
C LEU A 14 -25.36 39.75 -37.88
N LEU A 15 -24.12 40.10 -38.21
CA LEU A 15 -22.93 39.31 -37.82
C LEU A 15 -22.02 40.05 -36.84
N THR A 16 -22.59 40.64 -35.79
CA THR A 16 -21.80 41.07 -34.62
C THR A 16 -22.67 41.09 -33.37
N ARG A 17 -22.83 39.93 -32.72
CA ARG A 17 -23.28 39.84 -31.33
C ARG A 17 -22.20 39.10 -30.52
N PRO A 18 -21.46 39.79 -29.63
CA PRO A 18 -20.30 39.26 -28.90
C PRO A 18 -20.64 38.23 -27.80
N ALA A 19 -21.92 37.89 -27.62
CA ALA A 19 -22.36 36.91 -26.63
C ALA A 19 -22.09 35.45 -27.04
N PHE A 20 -22.03 35.15 -28.35
CA PHE A 20 -21.86 33.78 -28.83
C PHE A 20 -20.40 33.27 -28.77
N THR A 21 -19.42 34.17 -28.87
CA THR A 21 -17.99 33.81 -28.81
C THR A 21 -17.53 33.44 -27.40
N GLY A 22 -18.12 34.01 -26.34
CA GLY A 22 -17.78 33.66 -24.95
C GLY A 22 -18.22 32.25 -24.54
N LEU A 23 -19.41 31.82 -24.98
CA LEU A 23 -19.97 30.51 -24.64
C LEU A 23 -19.27 29.36 -25.38
N ALA A 24 -18.88 29.58 -26.65
CA ALA A 24 -18.08 28.62 -27.40
C ALA A 24 -16.66 28.45 -26.81
N GLY A 25 -16.03 29.53 -26.35
CA GLY A 25 -14.72 29.45 -25.68
C GLY A 25 -14.78 28.68 -24.36
N LEU A 26 -15.85 28.86 -23.58
CA LEU A 26 -16.00 28.21 -22.26
C LEU A 26 -16.32 26.71 -22.36
N LEU A 27 -17.16 26.31 -23.34
CA LEU A 27 -17.40 24.89 -23.65
C LEU A 27 -16.14 24.19 -24.16
N THR A 28 -15.36 24.86 -25.02
CA THR A 28 -14.11 24.29 -25.56
C THR A 28 -13.03 24.21 -24.48
N GLY A 29 -12.93 25.21 -23.59
CA GLY A 29 -12.04 25.18 -22.43
C GLY A 29 -12.38 24.03 -21.47
N ALA A 30 -13.66 23.88 -21.10
CA ALA A 30 -14.09 22.80 -20.21
C ALA A 30 -13.83 21.39 -20.81
N LEU A 31 -14.00 21.22 -22.12
CA LEU A 31 -13.66 19.97 -22.82
C LEU A 31 -12.15 19.71 -22.88
N LEU A 32 -11.33 20.74 -23.09
CA LEU A 32 -9.88 20.56 -23.24
C LEU A 32 -9.14 20.38 -21.91
N VAL A 33 -9.64 20.88 -20.77
CA VAL A 33 -9.02 20.61 -19.45
C VAL A 33 -9.72 19.47 -18.70
N GLY A 34 -11.02 19.26 -18.92
CA GLY A 34 -11.79 18.22 -18.23
C GLY A 34 -11.56 16.81 -18.77
N VAL A 35 -11.41 16.65 -20.08
CA VAL A 35 -11.20 15.33 -20.70
C VAL A 35 -9.82 14.74 -20.37
N PRO A 36 -8.70 15.48 -20.40
CA PRO A 36 -7.41 14.92 -19.99
C PRO A 36 -7.40 14.48 -18.53
N TRP A 37 -8.02 15.25 -17.62
CA TRP A 37 -8.06 14.91 -16.20
C TRP A 37 -8.86 13.64 -15.90
N LEU A 38 -9.98 13.43 -16.62
CA LEU A 38 -10.78 12.19 -16.56
C LEU A 38 -10.09 10.98 -17.21
N VAL A 39 -9.20 11.20 -18.18
CA VAL A 39 -8.40 10.12 -18.78
C VAL A 39 -7.23 9.74 -17.86
N THR A 40 -6.60 10.72 -17.19
CA THR A 40 -5.54 10.45 -16.21
C THR A 40 -6.04 9.82 -14.90
N SER A 41 -7.30 10.06 -14.51
CA SER A 41 -7.87 9.43 -13.31
C SER A 41 -8.33 7.99 -13.54
N ARG A 42 -8.65 7.60 -14.79
CA ARG A 42 -8.96 6.21 -15.16
C ARG A 42 -7.75 5.30 -15.30
N SER A 43 -6.54 5.85 -15.32
CA SER A 43 -5.29 5.07 -15.26
C SER A 43 -4.94 4.58 -13.84
N GLY A 44 -5.76 4.90 -12.83
CA GLY A 44 -5.78 4.10 -11.61
C GLY A 44 -6.32 2.72 -11.96
N ALA A 45 -5.45 1.70 -11.96
CA ALA A 45 -5.84 0.32 -12.21
C ALA A 45 -7.14 -0.01 -11.46
N GLU A 46 -8.13 -0.51 -12.19
CA GLU A 46 -9.40 -0.92 -11.59
C GLU A 46 -9.10 -1.91 -10.45
N PRO A 47 -9.69 -1.73 -9.26
CA PRO A 47 -9.40 -2.60 -8.13
C PRO A 47 -9.72 -4.05 -8.50
N ASP A 48 -8.71 -4.91 -8.50
CA ASP A 48 -8.92 -6.33 -8.78
C ASP A 48 -9.73 -6.92 -7.62
N GLY A 49 -10.99 -7.21 -7.90
CA GLY A 49 -11.97 -7.72 -6.94
C GLY A 49 -11.83 -9.21 -6.64
N ARG A 50 -10.84 -9.91 -7.21
CA ARG A 50 -10.61 -11.33 -6.89
C ARG A 50 -10.39 -11.49 -5.39
N PRO A 51 -11.12 -12.39 -4.73
CA PRO A 51 -11.01 -12.56 -3.28
C PRO A 51 -9.58 -12.95 -2.90
N LEU A 52 -9.10 -12.39 -1.79
CA LEU A 52 -7.86 -12.80 -1.14
C LEU A 52 -8.21 -13.57 0.12
N ALA A 53 -7.61 -14.74 0.28
CA ALA A 53 -7.66 -15.52 1.51
C ALA A 53 -6.25 -15.68 2.04
N ALA A 54 -6.01 -15.27 3.29
CA ALA A 54 -4.72 -15.48 3.92
C ALA A 54 -4.43 -16.99 4.05
N PRO A 55 -3.18 -17.43 3.83
CA PRO A 55 -2.81 -18.83 3.95
C PRO A 55 -3.10 -19.37 5.36
N ALA A 56 -3.29 -20.68 5.49
CA ALA A 56 -3.57 -21.30 6.79
C ALA A 56 -2.38 -21.19 7.76
N ALA A 57 -1.16 -21.15 7.23
CA ALA A 57 0.08 -21.00 7.98
C ALA A 57 1.07 -20.14 7.20
N LEU A 58 2.05 -19.58 7.91
CA LEU A 58 3.19 -18.86 7.34
C LEU A 58 4.48 -19.53 7.80
N GLY A 59 4.95 -20.51 7.01
CA GLY A 59 5.98 -21.45 7.42
C GLY A 59 5.52 -22.28 8.62
N GLU A 60 6.28 -22.24 9.72
CA GLU A 60 5.95 -22.93 10.97
C GLU A 60 4.96 -22.15 11.86
N LEU A 61 4.59 -20.92 11.47
CA LEU A 61 3.67 -20.09 12.24
C LEU A 61 2.23 -20.42 11.87
N GLY A 62 1.43 -20.79 12.86
CA GLY A 62 -0.02 -20.91 12.73
C GLY A 62 -0.69 -19.55 12.87
N ARG A 63 -1.99 -19.46 12.59
CA ARG A 63 -2.76 -18.26 12.89
C ARG A 63 -2.75 -18.01 14.39
N THR A 64 -2.66 -16.75 14.80
CA THR A 64 -2.60 -16.39 16.23
C THR A 64 -3.81 -16.94 16.99
N GLU A 65 -4.98 -16.96 16.37
CA GLU A 65 -6.19 -17.52 16.99
C GLU A 65 -6.03 -19.00 17.36
N ASP A 66 -5.43 -19.78 16.45
CA ASP A 66 -5.19 -21.20 16.65
C ASP A 66 -4.13 -21.43 17.74
N ALA A 67 -3.05 -20.64 17.73
CA ALA A 67 -2.00 -20.72 18.74
C ALA A 67 -2.52 -20.35 20.15
N VAL A 68 -3.37 -19.33 20.26
CA VAL A 68 -4.01 -18.95 21.53
C VAL A 68 -4.97 -20.04 22.00
N ALA A 69 -5.77 -20.61 21.10
CA ALA A 69 -6.70 -21.69 21.43
C ALA A 69 -5.98 -22.94 21.98
N LYS A 70 -4.78 -23.25 21.49
CA LYS A 70 -3.96 -24.37 21.99
C LYS A 70 -3.49 -24.18 23.43
N ILE A 71 -3.24 -22.94 23.87
CA ILE A 71 -2.73 -22.66 25.22
C ILE A 71 -3.86 -22.68 26.25
N ASP A 72 -4.92 -21.92 25.99
CA ASP A 72 -6.11 -21.87 26.86
C ASP A 72 -7.33 -21.48 26.04
N ASN A 73 -8.05 -22.49 25.53
CA ASN A 73 -9.21 -22.28 24.69
C ASN A 73 -10.36 -21.56 25.40
N VAL A 74 -10.46 -21.63 26.73
CA VAL A 74 -11.59 -21.05 27.48
C VAL A 74 -11.31 -19.58 27.80
N ARG A 75 -10.13 -19.28 28.36
CA ARG A 75 -9.75 -17.90 28.69
C ARG A 75 -9.29 -17.12 27.44
N GLY A 76 -8.81 -17.81 26.42
CA GLY A 76 -8.30 -17.24 25.17
C GLY A 76 -9.38 -16.68 24.22
N GLN A 77 -10.66 -17.00 24.41
CA GLN A 77 -11.73 -16.56 23.48
C GLN A 77 -11.80 -15.05 23.32
N ALA A 78 -11.65 -14.29 24.41
CA ALA A 78 -11.66 -12.83 24.33
C ALA A 78 -10.45 -12.28 23.53
N GLN A 79 -9.30 -12.94 23.61
CA GLN A 79 -8.11 -12.58 22.84
C GLN A 79 -8.28 -12.96 21.37
N ILE A 80 -8.78 -14.16 21.07
CA ILE A 80 -9.11 -14.62 19.71
C ILE A 80 -10.06 -13.65 19.03
N ALA A 81 -11.16 -13.28 19.70
CA ALA A 81 -12.13 -12.33 19.18
C ALA A 81 -11.52 -10.94 18.93
N ARG A 82 -10.59 -10.51 19.79
CA ARG A 82 -9.88 -9.23 19.65
C ARG A 82 -8.94 -9.23 18.46
N VAL A 83 -8.12 -10.28 18.30
CA VAL A 83 -7.19 -10.43 17.16
C VAL A 83 -7.98 -10.48 15.86
N GLY A 84 -8.97 -11.36 15.77
CA GLY A 84 -9.79 -11.46 14.55
C GLY A 84 -10.56 -10.17 14.23
N LYS A 85 -10.99 -9.39 15.24
CA LYS A 85 -11.56 -8.06 15.01
C LYS A 85 -10.50 -7.09 14.48
N ALA A 86 -9.33 -7.04 15.10
CA ALA A 86 -8.24 -6.15 14.69
C ALA A 86 -7.80 -6.43 13.25
N ASP A 87 -7.67 -7.70 12.87
CA ASP A 87 -7.30 -8.11 11.51
C ASP A 87 -8.36 -7.70 10.49
N ARG A 88 -9.66 -7.91 10.78
CA ARG A 88 -10.75 -7.46 9.89
C ARG A 88 -10.79 -5.94 9.72
N GLU A 89 -10.70 -5.19 10.81
CA GLU A 89 -10.71 -3.71 10.78
C GLU A 89 -9.48 -3.16 10.05
N THR A 90 -8.32 -3.78 10.24
CA THR A 90 -7.08 -3.41 9.54
C THR A 90 -7.19 -3.73 8.05
N GLY A 91 -7.70 -4.92 7.68
CA GLY A 91 -7.94 -5.31 6.30
C GLY A 91 -8.89 -4.35 5.58
N ALA A 92 -9.97 -3.92 6.23
CA ALA A 92 -10.89 -2.92 5.68
C ALA A 92 -10.20 -1.56 5.45
N ARG A 93 -9.33 -1.12 6.37
CA ARG A 93 -8.54 0.11 6.23
C ARG A 93 -7.51 0.02 5.10
N VAL A 94 -6.84 -1.13 4.97
CA VAL A 94 -5.92 -1.40 3.86
C VAL A 94 -6.70 -1.36 2.54
N SER A 95 -7.81 -2.08 2.43
CA SER A 95 -8.66 -2.04 1.22
C SER A 95 -9.04 -0.60 0.85
N ALA A 96 -9.51 0.20 1.81
CA ALA A 96 -9.85 1.61 1.58
C ALA A 96 -8.65 2.45 1.12
N ALA A 97 -7.47 2.24 1.70
CA ALA A 97 -6.24 2.93 1.31
C ALA A 97 -5.80 2.60 -0.14
N TYR A 98 -6.18 1.42 -0.64
CA TYR A 98 -5.94 0.99 -2.02
C TYR A 98 -7.19 1.08 -2.90
N GLY A 99 -8.07 2.06 -2.65
CA GLY A 99 -9.21 2.35 -3.52
C GLY A 99 -10.30 1.26 -3.54
N GLY A 100 -10.39 0.45 -2.49
CA GLY A 100 -11.34 -0.66 -2.38
C GLY A 100 -10.82 -1.99 -2.93
N ALA A 101 -9.54 -2.10 -3.28
CA ALA A 101 -8.93 -3.36 -3.70
C ALA A 101 -9.12 -4.46 -2.64
N ALA A 102 -9.28 -5.71 -3.06
CA ALA A 102 -9.38 -6.83 -2.13
C ALA A 102 -8.12 -6.86 -1.26
N ALA A 103 -8.30 -6.90 0.06
CA ALA A 103 -7.22 -6.92 1.03
C ALA A 103 -7.51 -7.92 2.14
N VAL A 104 -6.45 -8.56 2.66
CA VAL A 104 -6.51 -9.46 3.79
C VAL A 104 -5.36 -9.16 4.74
N VAL A 105 -5.65 -9.23 6.04
CA VAL A 105 -4.66 -9.12 7.12
C VAL A 105 -4.84 -10.35 8.00
N GLN A 106 -3.73 -10.94 8.42
CA GLN A 106 -3.75 -12.10 9.32
C GLN A 106 -2.51 -12.09 10.21
N GLU A 107 -2.73 -12.20 11.52
CA GLU A 107 -1.67 -12.43 12.50
C GLU A 107 -1.30 -13.93 12.56
N TYR A 108 0.01 -14.21 12.58
CA TYR A 108 0.59 -15.55 12.74
C TYR A 108 1.55 -15.58 13.92
N ARG A 109 1.53 -16.67 14.68
CA ARG A 109 2.42 -16.92 15.82
C ARG A 109 2.90 -18.36 15.89
N ASP A 110 4.01 -18.55 16.58
CA ASP A 110 4.42 -19.88 17.01
C ASP A 110 3.54 -20.38 18.16
N ASP A 111 3.63 -21.69 18.44
CA ASP A 111 2.84 -22.34 19.50
C ASP A 111 3.20 -21.83 20.91
N ARG A 112 4.29 -21.06 21.05
CA ARG A 112 4.73 -20.44 22.31
C ARG A 112 4.31 -18.97 22.43
N LEU A 113 3.68 -18.40 21.40
CA LEU A 113 3.32 -16.99 21.25
C LEU A 113 4.49 -15.99 21.36
N LEU A 114 5.74 -16.46 21.23
CA LEU A 114 6.94 -15.63 21.35
C LEU A 114 7.24 -14.93 20.03
N ARG A 115 7.27 -15.71 18.94
CA ARG A 115 7.49 -15.17 17.60
C ARG A 115 6.14 -14.85 16.97
N GLY A 116 5.99 -13.62 16.48
CA GLY A 116 4.78 -13.16 15.78
C GLY A 116 5.08 -12.36 14.53
N LEU A 117 4.29 -12.60 13.49
CA LEU A 117 4.30 -11.89 12.22
C LEU A 117 2.87 -11.50 11.84
N GLN A 118 2.68 -10.32 11.26
CA GLN A 118 1.41 -9.91 10.66
C GLN A 118 1.58 -9.86 9.13
N LEU A 119 0.82 -10.70 8.44
CA LEU A 119 0.72 -10.67 6.97
C LEU A 119 -0.31 -9.61 6.58
N THR A 120 0.02 -8.80 5.59
CA THR A 120 -0.93 -7.94 4.87
C THR A 120 -0.78 -8.21 3.39
N ALA A 121 -1.89 -8.48 2.71
CA ALA A 121 -1.90 -8.64 1.26
C ALA A 121 -3.03 -7.82 0.64
N VAL A 122 -2.77 -7.23 -0.53
CA VAL A 122 -3.74 -6.41 -1.27
C VAL A 122 -3.58 -6.60 -2.77
N ARG A 123 -4.70 -6.68 -3.50
CA ARG A 123 -4.74 -6.79 -4.98
C ARG A 123 -4.44 -5.44 -5.66
N ALA A 124 -3.27 -4.89 -5.36
CA ALA A 124 -2.77 -3.63 -5.90
C ALA A 124 -1.24 -3.58 -5.80
N ALA A 125 -0.61 -2.79 -6.67
CA ALA A 125 0.79 -2.43 -6.51
C ALA A 125 0.97 -1.43 -5.36
N SER A 126 2.12 -1.48 -4.69
CA SER A 126 2.52 -0.57 -3.61
C SER A 126 3.87 0.04 -3.97
N PRO A 127 4.17 1.27 -3.55
CA PRO A 127 5.53 1.79 -3.58
C PRO A 127 6.53 0.85 -2.90
N GLU A 128 7.78 0.89 -3.34
CA GLU A 128 8.88 0.19 -2.66
C GLU A 128 9.05 0.64 -1.21
N LEU A 129 9.65 -0.22 -0.38
CA LEU A 129 10.00 0.16 0.99
C LEU A 129 11.12 1.20 0.95
N ILE A 130 11.03 2.17 1.87
CA ILE A 130 11.98 3.26 1.98
C ILE A 130 12.55 3.23 3.40
N ALA A 131 13.87 3.11 3.51
CA ALA A 131 14.58 3.45 4.74
C ALA A 131 14.85 4.96 4.74
N THR A 132 14.50 5.65 5.82
CA THR A 132 14.81 7.07 5.98
C THR A 132 16.32 7.27 5.93
N TYR A 133 16.77 8.31 5.24
CA TYR A 133 18.19 8.64 5.23
C TYR A 133 18.67 9.03 6.63
N GLU A 134 19.75 8.39 7.07
CA GLU A 134 20.49 8.72 8.27
C GLU A 134 21.96 8.77 7.88
N ASP A 135 22.70 9.75 8.40
CA ASP A 135 24.14 9.88 8.19
C ASP A 135 24.89 9.19 9.35
N PRO A 136 25.41 7.96 9.17
CA PRO A 136 26.01 7.21 10.27
C PRO A 136 27.28 7.90 10.81
N GLN A 137 28.00 8.64 9.95
CA GLN A 137 29.22 9.34 10.36
C GLN A 137 28.89 10.54 11.25
N ALA A 138 27.89 11.34 10.85
CA ALA A 138 27.42 12.45 11.67
C ALA A 138 26.81 11.99 13.01
N LEU A 139 26.16 10.81 13.01
CA LEU A 139 25.57 10.20 14.20
C LEU A 139 26.59 9.44 15.07
N GLY A 140 27.82 9.23 14.58
CA GLY A 140 28.84 8.47 15.29
C GLY A 140 28.46 7.00 15.51
N VAL A 141 27.76 6.39 14.54
CA VAL A 141 27.33 4.98 14.59
C VAL A 141 27.89 4.18 13.40
N ALA A 142 27.96 2.86 13.57
CA ALA A 142 28.46 1.95 12.54
C ALA A 142 27.54 1.85 11.31
N LYS A 143 26.23 1.92 11.53
CA LYS A 143 25.17 1.73 10.54
C LYS A 143 23.98 2.63 10.85
N PRO A 144 23.14 2.97 9.85
CA PRO A 144 21.86 3.61 10.11
C PRO A 144 20.98 2.68 10.96
N GLY A 145 20.13 3.27 11.81
CA GLY A 145 19.21 2.56 12.69
C GLY A 145 18.14 1.77 11.95
N THR A 146 17.85 2.14 10.69
CA THR A 146 17.06 1.32 9.76
C THR A 146 17.80 1.16 8.43
N GLU A 147 17.95 -0.08 7.97
CA GLU A 147 18.60 -0.42 6.71
C GLU A 147 17.61 -1.12 5.78
N LEU A 148 17.59 -0.74 4.49
CA LEU A 148 16.84 -1.45 3.46
C LEU A 148 17.71 -2.56 2.86
N VAL A 149 17.33 -3.80 3.08
CA VAL A 149 17.99 -5.00 2.55
C VAL A 149 17.12 -5.63 1.47
N ARG A 150 17.72 -6.07 0.35
CA ARG A 150 17.02 -6.79 -0.72
C ARG A 150 17.41 -8.25 -0.74
N VAL A 151 16.41 -9.14 -0.77
CA VAL A 151 16.58 -10.59 -0.91
C VAL A 151 15.71 -11.05 -2.08
N GLY A 152 16.33 -11.25 -3.25
CA GLY A 152 15.60 -11.55 -4.48
C GLY A 152 14.63 -10.42 -4.85
N ALA A 153 13.34 -10.75 -4.97
CA ALA A 153 12.27 -9.80 -5.24
C ALA A 153 11.66 -9.15 -3.98
N VAL A 154 12.13 -9.56 -2.79
CA VAL A 154 11.64 -9.06 -1.50
C VAL A 154 12.55 -7.94 -0.99
N GLN A 155 11.94 -6.90 -0.47
CA GLN A 155 12.59 -5.80 0.23
C GLN A 155 12.30 -5.92 1.72
N CYS A 156 13.29 -5.72 2.58
CA CYS A 156 13.13 -5.81 4.01
C CYS A 156 13.77 -4.59 4.69
N LEU A 157 13.06 -3.98 5.64
CA LEU A 157 13.59 -2.99 6.56
C LEU A 157 14.12 -3.72 7.80
N VAL A 158 15.41 -3.53 8.09
CA VAL A 158 16.09 -4.10 9.25
C VAL A 158 16.38 -2.97 10.23
N HIS A 159 15.92 -3.13 11.47
CA HIS A 159 16.37 -2.30 12.58
C HIS A 159 17.74 -2.77 13.03
N ASN A 160 18.71 -1.85 13.07
CA ASN A 160 20.04 -2.10 13.59
C ASN A 160 20.17 -1.50 14.99
N ASP A 161 20.70 -2.29 15.92
CA ASP A 161 21.10 -1.78 17.23
C ASP A 161 22.29 -0.80 17.10
N PRO A 162 22.31 0.32 17.83
CA PRO A 162 23.41 1.28 17.74
C PRO A 162 24.76 0.67 18.13
N ALA A 163 25.73 0.71 17.21
CA ALA A 163 27.10 0.29 17.46
C ALA A 163 28.10 1.41 17.16
N ALA A 164 29.24 1.40 17.87
CA ALA A 164 30.31 2.37 17.65
C ALA A 164 30.94 2.23 16.24
N PRO A 165 31.50 3.30 15.66
CA PRO A 165 32.16 3.23 14.35
C PRO A 165 33.26 2.17 14.31
N GLY A 166 33.27 1.34 13.27
CA GLY A 166 34.22 0.22 13.12
C GLY A 166 33.77 -1.10 13.77
N SER A 167 32.66 -1.10 14.51
CA SER A 167 32.01 -2.31 15.03
C SER A 167 30.80 -2.71 14.18
N ALA A 168 30.25 -3.90 14.40
CA ALA A 168 28.97 -4.31 13.83
C ALA A 168 27.85 -4.11 14.86
N PRO A 169 26.62 -3.76 14.44
CA PRO A 169 25.42 -3.87 15.27
C PRO A 169 25.29 -5.25 15.90
N ASP A 170 24.78 -5.31 17.12
CA ASP A 170 24.52 -6.60 17.77
C ASP A 170 23.44 -7.36 16.98
N PRO A 171 23.76 -8.52 16.40
CA PRO A 171 22.78 -9.30 15.63
C PRO A 171 21.63 -9.84 16.49
N GLU A 172 21.79 -9.90 17.82
CA GLU A 172 20.76 -10.37 18.73
C GLU A 172 19.72 -9.27 19.04
N LEU A 173 20.10 -8.00 18.91
CA LEU A 173 19.26 -6.82 19.13
C LEU A 173 18.76 -6.21 17.81
N SER A 174 19.38 -6.56 16.69
CA SER A 174 18.94 -6.17 15.35
C SER A 174 17.87 -7.13 14.83
N PHE A 175 16.82 -6.61 14.22
CA PHE A 175 15.71 -7.43 13.72
C PHE A 175 15.00 -6.82 12.52
N VAL A 176 14.37 -7.67 11.71
CA VAL A 176 13.56 -7.26 10.57
C VAL A 176 12.26 -6.67 11.10
N THR A 177 11.91 -5.47 10.65
CA THR A 177 10.66 -4.79 11.06
C THR A 177 9.53 -5.04 10.07
N ASN A 178 9.84 -4.99 8.77
CA ASN A 178 8.88 -5.17 7.69
C ASN A 178 9.57 -5.74 6.45
N CYS A 179 8.96 -6.71 5.79
CA CYS A 179 9.33 -7.13 4.44
C CYS A 179 8.16 -6.95 3.48
N GLN A 180 8.42 -6.63 2.22
CA GLN A 180 7.42 -6.44 1.18
C GLN A 180 7.91 -7.02 -0.15
N ARG A 181 7.00 -7.67 -0.87
CA ARG A 181 7.10 -7.93 -2.31
C ARG A 181 5.90 -7.30 -2.99
N THR A 182 6.13 -6.58 -4.08
CA THR A 182 5.09 -5.92 -4.86
C THR A 182 5.26 -6.21 -6.34
N GLY A 183 4.15 -6.26 -7.06
CA GLY A 183 4.08 -6.49 -8.50
C GLY A 183 2.80 -5.89 -9.10
N PRO A 184 2.56 -6.06 -10.41
CA PRO A 184 1.51 -5.32 -11.16
C PRO A 184 0.04 -5.50 -10.72
N GLY A 185 -0.26 -6.30 -9.69
CA GLY A 185 -1.63 -6.49 -9.19
C GLY A 185 -1.69 -7.17 -7.82
N LEU A 186 -0.56 -7.22 -7.11
CA LEU A 186 -0.49 -7.84 -5.79
C LEU A 186 0.67 -7.20 -5.02
N THR A 187 0.41 -6.87 -3.77
CA THR A 187 1.43 -6.58 -2.78
C THR A 187 1.22 -7.50 -1.60
N VAL A 188 2.30 -8.11 -1.14
CA VAL A 188 2.34 -8.92 0.07
C VAL A 188 3.40 -8.34 0.97
N ALA A 189 3.03 -8.02 2.20
CA ALA A 189 3.93 -7.50 3.22
C ALA A 189 3.81 -8.35 4.49
N VAL A 190 4.93 -8.45 5.21
CA VAL A 190 5.01 -9.11 6.51
C VAL A 190 5.68 -8.16 7.48
N ARG A 191 4.95 -7.80 8.53
CA ARG A 191 5.46 -6.99 9.64
C ARG A 191 5.80 -7.88 10.83
N SER A 192 6.95 -7.66 11.44
CA SER A 192 7.29 -8.31 12.71
C SER A 192 6.59 -7.66 13.89
N LEU A 193 6.03 -8.48 14.77
CA LEU A 193 5.35 -8.02 15.99
C LEU A 193 6.28 -7.94 17.22
N GLY A 194 7.53 -8.35 17.05
CA GLY A 194 8.60 -8.32 18.04
C GLY A 194 9.91 -8.77 17.41
N ALA A 195 11.00 -8.63 18.16
CA ALA A 195 12.35 -9.01 17.72
C ALA A 195 12.56 -10.54 17.71
N ASP A 196 11.85 -11.27 18.58
CA ASP A 196 12.04 -12.70 18.81
C ASP A 196 11.84 -13.52 17.53
N GLY A 197 12.92 -14.21 17.10
CA GLY A 197 12.92 -15.08 15.93
C GLY A 197 12.81 -14.38 14.57
N ASN A 198 12.92 -13.04 14.53
CA ASN A 198 12.72 -12.22 13.34
C ASN A 198 13.99 -11.48 12.88
N ARG A 199 15.16 -12.08 13.11
CA ARG A 199 16.47 -11.43 12.88
C ARG A 199 17.04 -11.61 11.48
N ASP A 200 16.68 -12.69 10.81
CA ASP A 200 17.22 -13.05 9.49
C ASP A 200 16.28 -12.56 8.36
N PRO A 201 16.67 -11.54 7.57
CA PRO A 201 15.88 -11.07 6.45
C PRO A 201 15.69 -12.12 5.36
N ALA A 202 16.64 -13.04 5.14
CA ALA A 202 16.50 -14.09 4.15
C ALA A 202 15.43 -15.11 4.55
N LYS A 203 15.36 -15.45 5.85
CA LYS A 203 14.31 -16.32 6.38
C LYS A 203 12.93 -15.70 6.23
N ILE A 204 12.76 -14.40 6.52
CA ILE A 204 11.45 -13.74 6.36
C ILE A 204 11.09 -13.57 4.88
N ALA A 205 12.06 -13.25 4.02
CA ALA A 205 11.84 -13.18 2.58
C ALA A 205 11.32 -14.51 2.01
N SER A 206 11.88 -15.65 2.44
CA SER A 206 11.39 -16.98 2.05
C SER A 206 9.93 -17.24 2.48
N LEU A 207 9.54 -16.81 3.69
CA LEU A 207 8.15 -16.91 4.15
C LEU A 207 7.22 -16.05 3.30
N LEU A 208 7.66 -14.84 2.95
CA LEU A 208 6.90 -13.90 2.13
C LEU A 208 6.73 -14.44 0.70
N ASP A 209 7.76 -15.06 0.13
CA ASP A 209 7.67 -15.71 -1.19
C ASP A 209 6.68 -16.89 -1.19
N GLN A 210 6.65 -17.70 -0.14
CA GLN A 210 5.64 -18.77 0.01
C GLN A 210 4.21 -18.21 0.06
N ALA A 211 4.00 -17.11 0.81
CA ALA A 211 2.71 -16.43 0.86
C ALA A 211 2.35 -15.83 -0.51
N TRP A 212 3.32 -15.21 -1.20
CA TRP A 212 3.14 -14.68 -2.54
C TRP A 212 2.69 -15.74 -3.54
N ASP A 213 3.34 -16.91 -3.56
CA ASP A 213 2.99 -18.01 -4.48
C ASP A 213 1.61 -18.61 -4.20
N THR A 214 1.12 -18.49 -2.97
CA THR A 214 -0.24 -18.90 -2.59
C THR A 214 -1.27 -17.86 -3.04
N LEU A 215 -0.98 -16.57 -2.81
CA LEU A 215 -1.90 -15.47 -3.05
C LEU A 215 -1.93 -14.99 -4.52
N SER A 216 -0.91 -15.32 -5.31
CA SER A 216 -0.84 -14.95 -6.73
C SER A 216 -1.69 -15.83 -7.64
N ARG A 217 -2.13 -16.99 -7.16
CA ARG A 217 -3.11 -17.86 -7.83
C ARG A 217 -4.50 -17.20 -7.83
#